data_AF-A0A3N4KKS8-F1
#
_entry.id   AF-A0A3N4KKS8-F1
#
_cell.length_a   1.000
_cell.length_b   1.000
_cell.length_c   1.000
_cell.angle_alpha   90.00
_cell.angle_beta   90.00
_cell.angle_gamma   90.00
#
_symmetry.space_group_name_H-M   'P 1'
#
loop_
_entity.id
_entity.type
_entity.pdbx_description
1 polymer ?
#
loop_
_entity_poly.entity_id
_entity_poly.type
_entity_poly.pdbx_seq_one_letter_code
_entity_poly.pdbx_strand_id
1 'polypeptide(L)'
;MPKRPRWSPRKEEAIRSMYFEALYKIGLRFKTRFWERVATPSFGGQSITDLPIRWIVYPSYGIETDGPGVLLLFSWMTDASLWSSVTFSDRVRCALQHLAEVYKDEDVDVFGEFMAANDMPWAEHSPTEFFEIAQQPEGNIYFAGEHLSRHHTWSTDALDSGRATATAVFKICSLRSSGWRLIMGGSLKEVDHLREITILRVRGRSSSKKG
;
A
#
# COMPACT_ATOMS: atom_id res chain seq x y z
N MET A 1 -12.94 -22.49 -13.21
CA MET A 1 -12.81 -21.56 -12.06
C MET A 1 -11.94 -22.22 -11.00
N PRO A 2 -10.85 -21.59 -10.52
CA PRO A 2 -10.06 -22.16 -9.44
C PRO A 2 -10.91 -22.33 -8.17
N LYS A 3 -10.72 -23.44 -7.44
CA LYS A 3 -11.41 -23.70 -6.17
C LYS A 3 -10.87 -22.72 -5.12
N ARG A 4 -11.67 -21.74 -4.71
CA ARG A 4 -11.38 -20.85 -3.57
C ARG A 4 -12.35 -21.10 -2.41
N PRO A 5 -11.96 -20.81 -1.16
CA PRO A 5 -12.90 -20.78 -0.04
C PRO A 5 -14.07 -19.85 -0.36
N ARG A 6 -15.28 -20.24 0.05
CA ARG A 6 -16.46 -19.35 0.00
C ARG A 6 -16.56 -18.64 1.34
N TRP A 7 -16.60 -17.31 1.31
CA TRP A 7 -16.77 -16.52 2.51
C TRP A 7 -18.26 -16.24 2.78
N SER A 8 -18.56 -15.79 4.00
CA SER A 8 -19.87 -15.24 4.32
C SER A 8 -20.23 -14.08 3.37
N PRO A 9 -21.52 -13.85 3.05
CA PRO A 9 -21.90 -12.83 2.07
C PRO A 9 -21.34 -11.44 2.38
N ARG A 10 -21.35 -11.02 3.65
CA ARG A 10 -20.77 -9.75 4.09
C ARG A 10 -19.26 -9.70 3.92
N LYS A 11 -18.56 -10.82 4.07
CA LYS A 11 -17.10 -10.90 3.87
C LYS A 11 -16.75 -10.82 2.38
N GLU A 12 -17.52 -11.52 1.53
CA GLU A 12 -17.37 -11.39 0.07
C GLU A 12 -17.63 -9.95 -0.39
N GLU A 13 -18.68 -9.31 0.13
CA GLU A 13 -18.97 -7.90 -0.13
C GLU A 13 -17.82 -7.01 0.33
N ALA A 14 -17.38 -7.14 1.57
CA ALA A 14 -16.28 -6.37 2.13
C ALA A 14 -14.99 -6.46 1.30
N ILE A 15 -14.56 -7.68 0.96
CA ILE A 15 -13.35 -7.90 0.16
C ILE A 15 -13.51 -7.34 -1.26
N ARG A 16 -14.70 -7.42 -1.87
CA ARG A 16 -14.95 -6.95 -3.23
C ARG A 16 -15.16 -5.44 -3.33
N SER A 17 -15.63 -4.82 -2.26
CA SER A 17 -15.87 -3.38 -2.18
C SER A 17 -14.59 -2.58 -1.92
N MET A 18 -13.50 -3.24 -1.54
CA MET A 18 -12.19 -2.61 -1.39
C MET A 18 -11.77 -1.95 -2.70
N TYR A 19 -11.47 -0.66 -2.61
CA TYR A 19 -11.06 0.16 -3.75
C TYR A 19 -9.55 0.40 -3.71
N PHE A 20 -8.90 0.23 -4.86
CA PHE A 20 -7.49 0.56 -5.03
C PHE A 20 -7.38 1.77 -5.97
N GLU A 21 -6.84 2.86 -5.45
CA GLU A 21 -6.49 4.07 -6.19
C GLU A 21 -5.27 3.83 -7.08
N ALA A 22 -5.36 4.28 -8.33
CA ALA A 22 -4.25 4.21 -9.25
C ALA A 22 -3.13 5.16 -8.82
N LEU A 23 -1.89 4.66 -8.86
CA LEU A 23 -0.67 5.44 -8.71
C LEU A 23 0.27 5.19 -9.88
N TYR A 24 0.97 6.24 -10.29
CA TYR A 24 1.95 6.13 -11.36
C TYR A 24 3.22 6.87 -11.00
N LYS A 25 4.34 6.19 -11.21
CA LYS A 25 5.69 6.70 -10.97
C LYS A 25 6.56 6.44 -12.19
N ILE A 26 7.29 7.45 -12.65
CA ILE A 26 8.33 7.31 -13.68
C ILE A 26 9.60 7.99 -13.21
N GLY A 27 10.70 7.22 -13.18
CA GLY A 27 12.04 7.73 -12.93
C GLY A 27 12.72 8.09 -14.25
N LEU A 28 13.22 9.31 -14.36
CA LEU A 28 13.96 9.81 -15.51
C LEU A 28 15.39 10.11 -15.10
N ARG A 29 16.35 9.40 -15.69
CA ARG A 29 17.78 9.60 -15.46
C ARG A 29 18.33 10.64 -16.42
N PHE A 30 19.07 11.60 -15.89
CA PHE A 30 19.72 12.68 -16.63
C PHE A 30 21.24 12.65 -16.44
N LYS A 31 21.98 13.26 -17.38
CA LYS A 31 23.45 13.34 -17.36
C LYS A 31 23.96 14.17 -16.19
N THR A 32 23.26 15.25 -15.89
CA THR A 32 23.55 16.13 -14.76
C THR A 32 22.32 16.35 -13.89
N ARG A 33 22.54 16.86 -12.68
CA ARG A 33 21.50 17.37 -11.79
C ARG A 33 21.16 18.81 -12.14
N PHE A 34 20.72 19.05 -13.38
CA PHE A 34 20.47 20.41 -13.88
C PHE A 34 19.49 21.20 -12.99
N TRP A 35 18.54 20.52 -12.34
CA TRP A 35 17.58 21.11 -11.40
C TRP A 35 18.23 21.75 -10.16
N GLU A 36 19.49 21.46 -9.86
CA GLU A 36 20.28 22.10 -8.79
C GLU A 36 21.03 23.36 -9.29
N ARG A 37 21.03 23.63 -10.60
CA ARG A 37 21.88 24.65 -11.25
C ARG A 37 21.10 25.73 -12.01
N VAL A 38 19.77 25.57 -12.10
CA VAL A 38 18.85 26.56 -12.66
C VAL A 38 18.73 27.79 -11.75
N ALA A 39 18.12 28.88 -12.25
CA ALA A 39 17.99 30.13 -11.51
C ALA A 39 17.23 29.96 -10.17
N THR A 40 16.24 29.06 -10.15
CA THR A 40 15.55 28.63 -8.92
C THR A 40 15.87 27.16 -8.62
N PRO A 41 16.99 26.87 -7.93
CA PRO A 41 17.47 25.51 -7.75
C PRO A 41 16.62 24.71 -6.75
N SER A 42 16.55 23.39 -6.97
CA SER A 42 15.83 22.45 -6.10
C SER A 42 16.79 21.43 -5.50
N PHE A 43 16.94 21.45 -4.17
CA PHE A 43 17.81 20.54 -3.41
C PHE A 43 16.97 19.55 -2.58
N GLY A 44 16.46 18.51 -3.24
CA GLY A 44 15.47 17.60 -2.66
C GLY A 44 14.06 18.22 -2.59
N GLY A 45 13.13 17.53 -1.94
CA GLY A 45 11.74 17.97 -1.85
C GLY A 45 10.94 17.71 -3.13
N GLN A 46 9.93 18.55 -3.39
CA GLN A 46 9.02 18.36 -4.52
C GLN A 46 8.44 19.67 -5.05
N SER A 47 8.16 19.71 -6.34
CA SER A 47 7.37 20.74 -7.02
C SER A 47 6.05 20.17 -7.54
N ILE A 48 5.04 21.02 -7.65
CA ILE A 48 3.71 20.68 -8.17
C ILE A 48 3.46 21.49 -9.44
N THR A 49 2.85 20.84 -10.43
CA THR A 49 2.38 21.46 -11.67
C THR A 49 0.96 20.98 -11.99
N ASP A 50 0.23 21.77 -12.77
CA ASP A 50 -1.04 21.42 -13.36
C ASP A 50 -0.90 20.50 -14.59
N LEU A 51 0.30 20.39 -15.15
CA LEU A 51 0.63 19.46 -16.24
C LEU A 51 0.40 17.98 -15.81
N PRO A 52 0.14 17.06 -16.75
CA PRO A 52 -0.12 15.64 -16.47
C PRO A 52 0.92 14.90 -15.61
N ILE A 53 2.16 15.41 -15.53
CA ILE A 53 3.22 14.86 -14.68
C ILE A 53 3.02 15.15 -13.18
N ARG A 54 2.16 16.11 -12.84
CA ARG A 54 1.71 16.54 -11.49
C ARG A 54 2.80 16.87 -10.48
N TRP A 55 3.57 15.90 -10.05
CA TRP A 55 4.61 16.05 -9.04
C TRP A 55 5.98 15.77 -9.64
N ILE A 56 6.92 16.68 -9.38
CA ILE A 56 8.35 16.48 -9.65
C ILE A 56 9.02 16.30 -8.30
N VAL A 57 9.55 15.11 -8.03
CA VAL A 57 10.22 14.77 -6.78
C VAL A 57 11.72 14.74 -7.01
N TYR A 58 12.43 15.60 -6.29
CA TYR A 58 13.88 15.73 -6.37
C TYR A 58 14.54 14.76 -5.37
N PRO A 59 15.60 14.05 -5.76
CA PRO A 59 16.31 13.16 -4.85
C PRO A 59 16.78 13.85 -3.58
N SER A 60 16.49 13.26 -2.42
CA SER A 60 17.10 13.67 -1.14
C SER A 60 18.50 13.10 -0.93
N TYR A 61 19.08 12.44 -1.95
CA TYR A 61 20.39 11.80 -1.90
C TYR A 61 21.30 12.32 -3.01
N GLY A 62 22.61 12.36 -2.74
CA GLY A 62 23.62 12.88 -3.67
C GLY A 62 23.42 14.35 -4.06
N ILE A 63 22.74 15.12 -3.20
CA ILE A 63 22.59 16.57 -3.34
C ILE A 63 23.98 17.20 -3.47
N GLU A 64 24.13 18.18 -4.37
CA GLU A 64 25.39 18.92 -4.61
C GLU A 64 26.56 18.02 -5.07
N THR A 65 26.26 16.81 -5.57
CA THR A 65 27.28 15.94 -6.18
C THR A 65 27.24 16.02 -7.69
N ASP A 66 28.41 15.96 -8.31
CA ASP A 66 28.52 15.90 -9.76
C ASP A 66 28.04 14.56 -10.34
N GLY A 67 27.61 14.63 -11.59
CA GLY A 67 27.24 13.46 -12.39
C GLY A 67 25.73 13.21 -12.48
N PRO A 68 25.35 11.99 -12.93
CA PRO A 68 23.96 11.67 -13.23
C PRO A 68 23.03 11.67 -12.01
N GLY A 69 21.81 12.14 -12.22
CA GLY A 69 20.73 12.07 -11.22
C GLY A 69 19.45 11.50 -11.82
N VAL A 70 18.46 11.23 -10.96
CA VAL A 70 17.15 10.74 -11.38
C VAL A 70 16.07 11.67 -10.83
N LEU A 71 15.22 12.23 -11.68
CA LEU A 71 13.97 12.85 -11.23
C LEU A 71 12.87 11.78 -11.18
N LEU A 72 12.08 11.80 -10.12
CA LEU A 72 10.87 10.99 -10.04
C LEU A 72 9.67 11.87 -10.36
N LEU A 73 8.89 11.47 -11.36
CA LEU A 73 7.58 12.05 -11.59
C LEU A 73 6.51 11.14 -11.00
N PHE A 74 5.52 11.76 -10.36
CA PHE A 74 4.51 11.03 -9.61
C PHE A 74 3.11 11.60 -9.88
N SER A 75 2.14 10.72 -10.09
CA SER A 75 0.72 11.06 -10.19
C SER A 75 -0.15 10.00 -9.51
N TRP A 76 -1.38 10.39 -9.20
CA TRP A 76 -2.34 9.60 -8.42
C TRP A 76 -3.75 9.75 -8.99
N MET A 77 -4.64 8.82 -8.62
CA MET A 77 -6.05 8.82 -9.00
C MET A 77 -6.27 8.91 -10.52
N THR A 78 -7.11 9.85 -10.97
CA THR A 78 -7.43 10.07 -12.39
C THR A 78 -6.18 10.39 -13.19
N ASP A 79 -5.25 11.19 -12.66
CA ASP A 79 -4.02 11.56 -13.34
C ASP A 79 -3.14 10.33 -13.58
N ALA A 80 -3.00 9.44 -12.59
CA ALA A 80 -2.29 8.17 -12.74
C ALA A 80 -2.95 7.26 -13.80
N SER A 81 -4.28 7.23 -13.82
CA SER A 81 -5.05 6.39 -14.75
C SER A 81 -4.82 6.78 -16.22
N LEU A 82 -4.55 8.06 -16.51
CA LEU A 82 -4.25 8.53 -17.86
C LEU A 82 -2.97 7.89 -18.44
N TRP A 83 -2.00 7.55 -17.60
CA TRP A 83 -0.77 6.93 -18.06
C TRP A 83 -1.00 5.48 -18.52
N SER A 84 -1.99 4.78 -17.97
CA SER A 84 -2.21 3.35 -18.21
C SER A 84 -2.47 2.98 -19.67
N SER A 85 -3.09 3.87 -20.45
CA SER A 85 -3.45 3.65 -21.86
C SER A 85 -2.33 3.99 -22.85
N VAL A 86 -1.23 4.57 -22.38
CA VAL A 86 -0.12 5.07 -23.19
C VAL A 86 1.02 4.06 -23.22
N THR A 87 1.71 3.92 -24.35
CA THR A 87 2.90 3.04 -24.45
C THR A 87 4.06 3.60 -23.62
N PHE A 88 4.94 2.75 -23.09
CA PHE A 88 6.08 3.21 -22.29
C PHE A 88 6.90 4.30 -23.00
N SER A 89 7.23 4.12 -24.28
CA SER A 89 7.96 5.12 -25.07
C SER A 89 7.23 6.45 -25.18
N ASP A 90 5.92 6.44 -25.37
CA ASP A 90 5.12 7.66 -25.39
C ASP A 90 5.01 8.31 -24.01
N ARG A 91 4.96 7.52 -22.92
CA ARG A 91 4.99 8.05 -21.55
C ARG A 91 6.30 8.80 -21.29
N VAL A 92 7.43 8.22 -21.66
CA VAL A 92 8.75 8.85 -21.54
C VAL A 92 8.79 10.16 -22.32
N ARG A 93 8.37 10.13 -23.59
CA ARG A 93 8.34 11.33 -24.44
C ARG A 93 7.43 12.42 -23.84
N CYS A 94 6.22 12.06 -23.42
CA CYS A 94 5.26 12.97 -22.79
C CYS A 94 5.84 13.60 -21.51
N ALA A 95 6.47 12.78 -20.66
CA ALA A 95 7.12 13.23 -19.44
C ALA A 95 8.25 14.24 -19.71
N LEU A 96 9.09 13.97 -20.70
CA LEU A 96 10.17 14.90 -21.11
C LEU A 96 9.61 16.20 -21.70
N GLN A 97 8.53 16.14 -22.49
CA GLN A 97 7.86 17.34 -23.02
C GLN A 97 7.32 18.23 -21.89
N HIS A 98 6.68 17.64 -20.88
CA HIS A 98 6.17 18.39 -19.74
C HIS A 98 7.29 18.93 -18.84
N LEU A 99 8.38 18.20 -18.65
CA LEU A 99 9.55 18.74 -17.95
C LEU A 99 10.19 19.90 -18.72
N ALA A 100 10.31 19.79 -20.05
CA ALA A 100 10.82 20.89 -20.87
C ALA A 100 9.93 22.14 -20.77
N GLU A 101 8.60 21.98 -20.66
CA GLU A 101 7.69 23.10 -20.39
C GLU A 101 7.91 23.71 -19.00
N VAL A 102 8.16 22.89 -17.97
CA VAL A 102 8.46 23.39 -16.61
C VAL A 102 9.77 24.19 -16.57
N TYR A 103 10.78 23.74 -17.31
CA TYR A 103 12.10 24.37 -17.35
C TYR A 103 12.31 25.30 -18.55
N LYS A 104 11.24 25.72 -19.24
CA LYS A 104 11.34 26.49 -20.50
C LYS A 104 12.04 27.85 -20.38
N ASP A 105 11.96 28.45 -19.19
CA ASP A 105 12.54 29.76 -18.89
C ASP A 105 13.97 29.64 -18.34
N GLU A 106 14.48 28.41 -18.25
CA GLU A 106 15.84 28.08 -17.81
C GLU A 106 16.69 27.64 -19.01
N ASP A 107 18.01 27.84 -18.93
CA ASP A 107 18.96 27.43 -19.99
C ASP A 107 19.28 25.92 -19.89
N VAL A 108 18.28 25.06 -20.10
CA VAL A 108 18.39 23.61 -19.99
C VAL A 108 17.72 22.89 -21.17
N ASP A 109 18.50 22.11 -21.91
CA ASP A 109 17.97 21.13 -22.86
C ASP A 109 17.63 19.80 -22.14
N VAL A 110 16.39 19.68 -21.67
CA VAL A 110 15.90 18.49 -20.96
C VAL A 110 16.03 17.22 -21.80
N PHE A 111 15.81 17.30 -23.12
CA PHE A 111 15.94 16.14 -24.01
C PHE A 111 17.41 15.77 -24.22
N GLY A 112 18.28 16.76 -24.38
CA GLY A 112 19.73 16.57 -24.47
C GLY A 112 20.33 15.97 -23.20
N GLU A 113 19.77 16.28 -22.03
CA GLU A 113 20.22 15.73 -20.74
C GLU A 113 19.72 14.30 -20.48
N PHE A 114 18.66 13.85 -21.16
CA PHE A 114 18.04 12.55 -20.89
C PHE A 114 18.94 11.36 -21.22
N MET A 115 18.93 10.35 -20.35
CA MET A 115 19.72 9.11 -20.52
C MET A 115 18.86 7.85 -20.58
N ALA A 116 17.94 7.69 -19.63
CA ALA A 116 17.15 6.46 -19.48
C ALA A 116 15.91 6.71 -18.63
N ALA A 117 14.91 5.87 -18.77
CA ALA A 117 13.70 5.91 -17.96
C ALA A 117 13.29 4.51 -17.50
N ASN A 118 12.53 4.46 -16.41
CA ASN A 118 11.76 3.29 -16.01
C ASN A 118 10.50 3.75 -15.29
N ASP A 119 9.38 3.06 -15.49
CA ASP A 119 8.13 3.34 -14.80
C ASP A 119 7.67 2.17 -13.92
N MET A 120 6.77 2.48 -13.01
CA MET A 120 6.11 1.50 -12.15
C MET A 120 4.64 1.92 -12.02
N PRO A 121 3.74 1.32 -12.80
CA PRO A 121 2.30 1.43 -12.53
C PRO A 121 2.00 0.65 -11.25
N TRP A 122 1.32 1.29 -10.30
CA TRP A 122 0.95 0.68 -9.02
C TRP A 122 -0.50 1.04 -8.66
N ALA A 123 -1.09 0.32 -7.72
CA ALA A 123 -2.40 0.66 -7.16
C ALA A 123 -2.32 0.57 -5.63
N GLU A 124 -2.75 1.61 -4.93
CA GLU A 124 -2.77 1.70 -3.47
C GLU A 124 -4.19 1.60 -2.94
N HIS A 125 -4.38 0.98 -1.79
CA HIS A 125 -5.72 0.80 -1.23
C HIS A 125 -6.27 2.11 -0.65
N SER A 126 -7.55 2.37 -0.87
CA SER A 126 -8.29 3.46 -0.24
C SER A 126 -9.24 2.90 0.81
N PRO A 127 -9.28 3.46 2.04
CA PRO A 127 -10.08 2.94 3.13
C PRO A 127 -11.56 2.85 2.76
N THR A 128 -12.17 1.70 3.03
CA THR A 128 -13.62 1.50 2.90
C THR A 128 -14.23 1.22 4.27
N GLU A 129 -15.52 1.52 4.42
CA GLU A 129 -16.29 1.26 5.67
C GLU A 129 -16.31 -0.22 6.06
N PHE A 130 -15.90 -1.12 5.16
CA PHE A 130 -15.94 -2.56 5.34
C PHE A 130 -14.65 -3.18 5.91
N PHE A 131 -13.62 -2.37 6.21
CA PHE A 131 -12.30 -2.91 6.62
C PHE A 131 -12.39 -3.81 7.86
N GLU A 132 -13.23 -3.49 8.86
CA GLU A 132 -13.38 -4.29 10.09
C GLU A 132 -13.93 -5.69 9.78
N ILE A 133 -14.86 -5.79 8.84
CA ILE A 133 -15.43 -7.05 8.37
C ILE A 133 -14.36 -7.84 7.58
N ALA A 134 -13.60 -7.15 6.73
CA ALA A 134 -12.51 -7.75 5.98
C ALA A 134 -11.32 -8.20 6.86
N GLN A 135 -11.17 -7.63 8.06
CA GLN A 135 -10.14 -8.04 9.02
C GLN A 135 -10.53 -9.31 9.81
N GLN A 136 -11.82 -9.57 10.02
CA GLN A 136 -12.26 -10.72 10.84
C GLN A 136 -11.81 -12.07 10.25
N PRO A 137 -11.30 -13.02 11.04
CA PRO A 137 -10.98 -14.36 10.55
C PRO A 137 -12.26 -15.09 10.13
N GLU A 138 -12.15 -15.96 9.13
CA GLU A 138 -13.25 -16.87 8.76
C GLU A 138 -12.74 -18.32 8.74
N GLY A 139 -13.27 -19.13 9.66
CA GLY A 139 -12.79 -20.49 9.90
C GLY A 139 -11.36 -20.51 10.48
N ASN A 140 -10.45 -21.16 9.78
CA ASN A 140 -9.01 -21.22 10.12
C ASN A 140 -8.17 -20.26 9.26
N ILE A 141 -8.80 -19.30 8.59
CA ILE A 141 -8.14 -18.36 7.68
C ILE A 141 -8.18 -16.97 8.30
N TYR A 142 -7.00 -16.34 8.37
CA TYR A 142 -6.80 -15.00 8.90
C TYR A 142 -6.24 -14.13 7.78
N PHE A 143 -6.63 -12.86 7.80
CA PHE A 143 -6.30 -11.90 6.75
C PHE A 143 -5.33 -10.86 7.30
N ALA A 144 -4.26 -10.58 6.54
CA ALA A 144 -3.26 -9.58 6.88
C ALA A 144 -2.86 -8.81 5.61
N GLY A 145 -2.48 -7.55 5.79
CA GLY A 145 -2.09 -6.65 4.72
C GLY A 145 -2.38 -5.20 5.09
N GLU A 146 -1.72 -4.27 4.40
CA GLU A 146 -1.89 -2.82 4.60
C GLU A 146 -3.35 -2.39 4.35
N HIS A 147 -4.03 -2.96 3.36
CA HIS A 147 -5.48 -2.79 3.10
C HIS A 147 -6.42 -3.20 4.26
N LEU A 148 -5.90 -3.78 5.34
CA LEU A 148 -6.65 -4.15 6.55
C LEU A 148 -6.27 -3.31 7.78
N SER A 149 -5.48 -2.25 7.59
CA SER A 149 -5.21 -1.21 8.59
C SER A 149 -6.17 -0.03 8.40
N ARG A 150 -6.28 0.85 9.40
CA ARG A 150 -7.00 2.14 9.29
C ARG A 150 -6.14 3.23 8.66
N HIS A 151 -4.83 3.09 8.80
CA HIS A 151 -3.85 3.93 8.14
C HIS A 151 -3.35 3.14 6.93
N HIS A 152 -3.47 3.74 5.76
CA HIS A 152 -3.14 3.10 4.49
C HIS A 152 -1.86 3.70 3.92
N THR A 153 -1.31 3.07 2.89
CA THR A 153 -0.17 3.53 2.08
C THR A 153 1.22 3.52 2.74
N TRP A 154 1.33 3.07 4.00
CA TRP A 154 2.62 2.90 4.68
C TRP A 154 2.98 1.44 4.90
N SER A 155 4.28 1.12 4.79
CA SER A 155 4.80 -0.22 5.07
C SER A 155 4.62 -0.64 6.53
N THR A 156 4.55 0.32 7.45
CA THR A 156 4.26 0.08 8.88
C THR A 156 2.92 -0.58 9.08
N ASP A 157 1.92 -0.26 8.26
CA ASP A 157 0.57 -0.80 8.36
C ASP A 157 0.49 -2.28 7.95
N ALA A 158 1.26 -2.65 6.92
CA ALA A 158 1.43 -4.05 6.56
C ALA A 158 2.07 -4.85 7.72
N LEU A 159 3.08 -4.26 8.37
CA LEU A 159 3.78 -4.88 9.50
C LEU A 159 2.88 -5.03 10.73
N ASP A 160 2.12 -3.99 11.08
CA ASP A 160 1.20 -4.02 12.21
C ASP A 160 0.04 -4.99 11.98
N SER A 161 -0.54 -4.99 10.77
CA SER A 161 -1.56 -5.96 10.36
C SER A 161 -1.04 -7.41 10.44
N GLY A 162 0.20 -7.64 9.99
CA GLY A 162 0.88 -8.93 10.11
C GLY A 162 1.11 -9.36 11.57
N ARG A 163 1.60 -8.45 12.40
CA ARG A 163 1.84 -8.68 13.84
C ARG A 163 0.54 -8.99 14.59
N ALA A 164 -0.52 -8.22 14.34
CA ALA A 164 -1.83 -8.43 14.94
C ALA A 164 -2.40 -9.81 14.56
N THR A 165 -2.30 -10.15 13.28
CA THR A 165 -2.76 -11.44 12.75
C THR A 165 -2.01 -12.63 13.36
N ALA A 166 -0.68 -12.55 13.41
CA ALA A 166 0.15 -13.59 14.04
C ALA A 166 -0.21 -13.79 15.52
N THR A 167 -0.45 -12.69 16.24
CA THR A 167 -0.87 -12.71 17.65
C THR A 167 -2.23 -13.40 17.82
N ALA A 168 -3.19 -13.12 16.94
CA ALA A 168 -4.52 -13.75 16.96
C ALA A 168 -4.44 -15.27 16.72
N VAL A 169 -3.62 -15.70 15.75
CA VAL A 169 -3.37 -17.12 15.48
C VAL A 169 -2.75 -17.80 16.70
N PHE A 170 -1.70 -17.20 17.28
CA PHE A 170 -1.02 -17.77 18.45
C PHE A 170 -1.95 -17.94 19.64
N LYS A 171 -2.79 -16.93 19.92
CA LYS A 171 -3.78 -16.98 21.01
C LYS A 171 -4.75 -18.15 20.84
N ILE A 172 -5.25 -18.38 19.62
CA ILE A 172 -6.19 -19.47 19.33
C ILE A 172 -5.51 -20.85 19.38
N CYS A 173 -4.29 -20.96 18.88
CA CYS A 173 -3.51 -22.20 19.00
C CYS A 173 -3.20 -22.56 20.46
N SER A 174 -2.78 -21.57 21.27
CA SER A 174 -2.50 -21.75 22.70
C SER A 174 -3.74 -22.17 23.51
N LEU A 175 -4.90 -21.58 23.21
CA LEU A 175 -6.17 -22.00 23.81
C LEU A 175 -6.52 -23.45 23.45
N ARG A 176 -6.34 -23.83 22.19
CA ARG A 176 -6.60 -25.20 21.70
C ARG A 176 -5.67 -26.25 22.33
N SER A 177 -4.37 -25.96 22.44
CA SER A 177 -3.40 -26.86 23.10
C SER A 177 -3.67 -27.03 24.59
N SER A 178 -4.27 -26.02 25.22
CA SER A 178 -4.64 -26.01 26.63
C SER A 178 -6.00 -26.68 26.92
N GLY A 179 -6.69 -27.22 25.90
CA GLY A 179 -7.98 -27.88 26.03
C GLY A 179 -9.19 -26.95 26.16
N TRP A 180 -9.01 -25.64 25.97
CA TRP A 180 -10.07 -24.63 26.05
C TRP A 180 -10.66 -24.37 24.66
N ARG A 181 -11.98 -24.17 24.58
CA ARG A 181 -12.69 -23.80 23.33
C ARG A 181 -13.41 -22.46 23.52
N LEU A 182 -13.28 -21.58 22.53
CA LEU A 182 -14.13 -20.39 22.38
C LEU A 182 -15.51 -20.83 21.89
N ILE A 183 -16.56 -20.46 22.61
CA ILE A 183 -17.95 -20.60 22.18
C ILE A 183 -18.32 -19.30 21.44
N MET A 184 -18.55 -19.38 20.14
CA MET A 184 -18.98 -18.22 19.33
C MET A 184 -20.41 -17.82 19.71
N GLY A 185 -20.60 -16.59 20.19
CA GLY A 185 -21.93 -16.07 20.55
C GLY A 185 -21.97 -14.80 21.41
N GLY A 186 -20.83 -14.30 21.93
CA GLY A 186 -20.77 -13.04 22.68
C GLY A 186 -20.26 -11.90 21.80
N SER A 187 -20.99 -10.77 21.77
CA SER A 187 -20.50 -9.50 21.23
C SER A 187 -19.19 -9.10 21.94
N LEU A 188 -18.15 -8.84 21.15
CA LEU A 188 -16.92 -8.19 21.64
C LEU A 188 -17.26 -6.75 22.01
N LYS A 189 -17.44 -6.48 23.31
CA LYS A 189 -17.32 -5.12 23.84
C LYS A 189 -15.93 -4.97 24.42
N GLU A 190 -15.17 -4.06 23.85
CA GLU A 190 -13.93 -3.56 24.42
C GLU A 190 -14.30 -2.77 25.69
N VAL A 191 -13.87 -3.26 26.85
CA VAL A 191 -13.99 -2.55 28.12
C VAL A 191 -12.60 -2.50 28.72
N ASP A 192 -12.12 -1.28 28.86
CA ASP A 192 -10.88 -0.92 29.50
C ASP A 192 -10.79 -1.52 30.91
N HIS A 193 -9.56 -1.96 31.23
CA HIS A 193 -9.09 -2.44 32.52
C HIS A 193 -9.52 -3.86 32.95
N LEU A 194 -8.59 -4.78 32.70
CA LEU A 194 -8.21 -5.94 33.54
C LEU A 194 -9.35 -6.70 34.25
N ARG A 195 -9.56 -7.94 33.74
CA ARG A 195 -10.21 -9.10 34.36
C ARG A 195 -11.73 -9.20 34.17
N GLU A 196 -12.12 -9.78 33.05
CA GLU A 196 -12.93 -11.01 33.03
C GLU A 196 -13.10 -11.51 31.59
N ILE A 197 -12.41 -12.60 31.25
CA ILE A 197 -12.82 -13.42 30.10
C ILE A 197 -13.71 -14.50 30.70
N THR A 198 -15.01 -14.47 30.39
CA THR A 198 -15.89 -15.61 30.68
C THR A 198 -15.51 -16.77 29.76
N ILE A 199 -14.52 -17.58 30.19
CA ILE A 199 -14.10 -18.81 29.52
C ILE A 199 -14.90 -19.97 30.15
N LEU A 200 -15.92 -20.45 29.46
CA LEU A 200 -16.64 -21.65 29.91
C LEU A 200 -15.83 -22.91 29.59
N ARG A 201 -15.45 -23.65 30.64
CA ARG A 201 -14.81 -24.97 30.56
C ARG A 201 -15.83 -26.01 30.08
N VAL A 202 -15.83 -26.38 28.80
CA VAL A 202 -16.56 -27.55 28.35
C VAL A 202 -15.73 -28.80 28.66
N ARG A 203 -16.04 -29.51 29.76
CA ARG A 203 -15.46 -30.84 30.03
C ARG A 203 -15.94 -31.81 28.95
N GLY A 204 -15.07 -32.21 28.03
CA GLY A 204 -15.31 -33.34 27.15
C GLY A 204 -15.45 -34.62 27.98
N ARG A 205 -16.61 -35.30 27.92
CA ARG A 205 -16.76 -36.66 28.45
C ARG A 205 -15.91 -37.61 27.60
N SER A 206 -14.85 -38.17 28.16
CA SER A 206 -14.25 -39.39 27.62
C SER A 206 -15.15 -40.57 27.97
N SER A 207 -15.91 -41.08 27.00
CA SER A 207 -16.58 -42.37 27.14
C SER A 207 -15.52 -43.49 27.07
N SER A 208 -15.07 -43.97 28.23
CA SER A 208 -14.37 -45.25 28.33
C SER A 208 -15.42 -46.36 28.25
N LYS A 209 -15.54 -47.00 27.07
CA LYS A 209 -16.08 -48.36 26.97
C LYS A 209 -14.93 -49.35 27.15
N LYS A 210 -14.85 -49.95 28.33
CA LYS A 210 -14.25 -51.24 28.68
C LYS A 210 -15.01 -51.65 29.94
N GLY A 211 -15.60 -52.81 30.11
CA GLY A 211 -15.68 -54.10 29.43
C GLY A 211 -16.55 -54.94 30.36
#